data_AF-A0A4R6ZKM1-F1
#
_entry.id   AF-A0A4R6ZKM1-F1
#
_cell.length_a   1.000
_cell.length_b   1.000
_cell.length_c   1.000
_cell.angle_alpha   90.00
_cell.angle_beta   90.00
_cell.angle_gamma   90.00
#
_symmetry.space_group_name_H-M   'P 1'
#
loop_
_entity.id
_entity.type
_entity.pdbx_description
1 polymer ?
#
loop_
_entity_poly.entity_id
_entity_poly.type
_entity_poly.pdbx_seq_one_letter_code
_entity_poly.pdbx_strand_id
1 'polypeptide(L)'
;MSVGKVIVGLVAMVYLVILLNIIFYMVQMETGLAFPVWIQVVLGMCFLAISVSNLKAKHYIFGSLFASAVILIGASVVVTYVFG
;
A
#
# COMPACT_ATOMS: atom_id res chain seq x y z
N MET A 1 -25.20 -16.17 -2.18
CA MET A 1 -24.21 -15.09 -2.39
C MET A 1 -24.33 -14.60 -3.83
N SER A 2 -24.45 -13.29 -4.06
CA SER A 2 -24.46 -12.74 -5.43
C SER A 2 -23.09 -12.96 -6.08
N VAL A 3 -23.07 -13.39 -7.35
CA VAL A 3 -21.85 -13.61 -8.15
C VAL A 3 -20.92 -12.40 -8.11
N GLY A 4 -21.48 -11.18 -8.06
CA GLY A 4 -20.69 -9.95 -7.94
C GLY A 4 -19.89 -9.85 -6.64
N LYS A 5 -20.42 -10.35 -5.51
CA LYS A 5 -19.70 -10.37 -4.23
C LYS A 5 -18.53 -11.35 -4.25
N VAL A 6 -18.67 -12.46 -4.99
CA VAL A 6 -17.61 -13.46 -5.18
C VAL A 6 -16.46 -12.88 -6.00
N ILE A 7 -16.77 -12.20 -7.11
CA ILE A 7 -15.75 -11.57 -7.96
C ILE A 7 -14.99 -10.48 -7.20
N VAL A 8 -15.70 -9.60 -6.47
CA VAL A 8 -15.04 -8.54 -5.66
C VAL A 8 -14.15 -9.15 -4.59
N GLY A 9 -14.59 -10.22 -3.92
CA GLY A 9 -13.76 -10.93 -2.95
C GLY A 9 -12.50 -11.52 -3.57
N LEU A 10 -12.62 -12.12 -4.75
CA LEU A 10 -11.48 -12.72 -5.47
C LEU A 10 -10.47 -11.64 -5.90
N VAL A 11 -10.94 -10.52 -6.44
CA VAL A 11 -10.09 -9.37 -6.81
C VAL A 11 -9.38 -8.80 -5.59
N ALA A 12 -10.09 -8.63 -4.47
CA ALA A 12 -9.48 -8.16 -3.23
C ALA A 12 -8.40 -9.12 -2.69
N MET A 13 -8.61 -10.43 -2.84
CA MET A 13 -7.63 -11.44 -2.42
C MET A 13 -6.38 -11.41 -3.31
N VAL A 14 -6.54 -11.36 -4.64
CA VAL A 14 -5.43 -11.21 -5.58
C VAL A 14 -4.64 -9.93 -5.28
N TYR A 15 -5.35 -8.83 -5.02
CA TYR A 15 -4.74 -7.56 -4.64
C TYR A 15 -3.89 -7.66 -3.38
N LEU A 16 -4.41 -8.32 -2.33
CA LEU A 16 -3.68 -8.55 -1.09
C LEU A 16 -2.42 -9.38 -1.31
N VAL A 17 -2.51 -10.45 -2.10
CA VAL A 17 -1.36 -11.33 -2.41
C VAL A 17 -0.26 -10.56 -3.13
N ILE A 18 -0.62 -9.74 -4.12
CA ILE A 18 0.36 -8.89 -4.83
C ILE A 18 1.06 -7.94 -3.85
N LEU A 19 0.29 -7.29 -2.98
CA LEU A 19 0.85 -6.34 -2.01
C LEU A 19 1.83 -7.01 -1.04
N LEU A 20 1.45 -8.17 -0.50
CA LEU A 20 2.33 -8.95 0.37
C LEU A 20 3.59 -9.43 -0.36
N ASN A 21 3.46 -9.83 -1.63
CA ASN A 21 4.59 -10.28 -2.44
C ASN A 21 5.61 -9.15 -2.66
N ILE A 22 5.14 -7.92 -2.94
CA ILE A 22 6.03 -6.77 -3.11
C ILE A 22 6.78 -6.46 -1.79
N ILE A 23 6.08 -6.48 -0.65
CA ILE A 23 6.71 -6.26 0.66
C ILE A 23 7.75 -7.34 0.95
N PHE A 24 7.41 -8.62 0.71
CA PHE A 24 8.34 -9.73 0.89
C PHE A 24 9.58 -9.59 0.00
N TYR A 25 9.39 -9.18 -1.25
CA TYR A 25 10.49 -8.94 -2.18
C TYR A 25 11.41 -7.80 -1.72
N MET A 26 10.86 -6.69 -1.20
CA MET A 26 11.64 -5.60 -0.62
C MET A 26 12.51 -6.08 0.54
N VAL A 27 11.97 -6.92 1.42
CA VAL A 27 12.72 -7.51 2.55
C VAL A 27 13.79 -8.46 2.03
N GLN A 28 13.49 -9.32 1.05
CA GLN A 28 14.44 -10.30 0.51
C GLN A 28 15.62 -9.63 -0.22
N MET A 29 15.34 -8.55 -0.94
CA MET A 29 16.35 -7.78 -1.66
C MET A 29 17.03 -6.71 -0.78
N GLU A 30 16.68 -6.65 0.52
CA GLU A 30 17.22 -5.67 1.49
C GLU A 30 17.14 -4.22 1.01
N THR A 31 16.21 -3.94 0.10
CA THR A 31 16.12 -2.67 -0.61
C THR A 31 14.68 -2.20 -0.59
N GLY A 32 14.48 -1.02 0.00
CA GLY A 32 13.22 -0.29 -0.10
C GLY A 32 13.03 0.33 -1.48
N LEU A 33 12.04 1.21 -1.60
CA LEU A 33 11.84 2.03 -2.78
C LEU A 33 13.08 2.88 -3.06
N ALA A 34 13.40 3.07 -4.34
CA ALA A 34 14.58 3.82 -4.81
C ALA A 34 14.56 5.33 -4.50
N PHE A 35 13.57 5.81 -3.76
CA PHE A 35 13.44 7.21 -3.36
C PHE A 35 14.12 7.45 -2.00
N PRO A 36 14.73 8.63 -1.77
CA PRO A 36 15.18 9.03 -0.44
C PRO A 36 14.07 8.93 0.61
N VAL A 37 14.40 8.50 1.83
CA VAL A 37 13.43 8.27 2.93
C VAL A 37 12.57 9.50 3.21
N TRP A 38 13.13 10.71 3.18
CA TRP A 38 12.37 11.94 3.40
C TRP A 38 11.28 12.15 2.34
N ILE A 39 11.54 11.80 1.06
CA ILE A 39 10.54 11.86 -0.02
C ILE A 39 9.45 10.83 0.21
N GLN A 40 9.84 9.61 0.63
CA GLN A 40 8.90 8.54 0.95
C GLN A 40 7.94 8.96 2.06
N VAL A 41 8.43 9.59 3.13
CA VAL A 41 7.60 10.07 4.25
C VAL A 41 6.62 11.16 3.79
N VAL A 42 7.06 12.12 2.97
CA VAL A 42 6.18 13.16 2.42
C VAL A 42 5.09 12.54 1.53
N LEU A 43 5.45 11.63 0.63
CA LEU A 43 4.50 10.89 -0.21
C LEU A 43 3.51 10.08 0.64
N GLY A 44 4.00 9.42 1.70
CA GLY A 44 3.18 8.66 2.63
C GLY A 44 2.12 9.53 3.31
N MET A 45 2.49 10.73 3.77
CA MET A 45 1.54 11.68 4.35
C MET A 45 0.51 12.19 3.32
N CYS A 46 0.95 12.49 2.10
CA CYS A 46 0.04 12.91 1.02
C CYS A 46 -0.98 11.82 0.68
N PHE A 47 -0.53 10.57 0.49
CA PHE A 47 -1.43 9.45 0.23
C PHE A 47 -2.34 9.14 1.41
N LEU A 48 -1.86 9.29 2.65
CA LEU A 48 -2.70 9.14 3.82
C LEU A 48 -3.82 10.18 3.84
N ALA A 49 -3.51 11.46 3.58
CA ALA A 49 -4.49 12.53 3.54
C ALA A 49 -5.54 12.30 2.43
N ILE A 50 -5.10 11.89 1.24
CA ILE A 50 -5.99 11.56 0.11
C ILE A 50 -6.82 10.32 0.43
N SER A 51 -6.24 9.30 1.05
CA SER A 51 -6.96 8.08 1.48
C SER A 51 -8.09 8.44 2.44
N VAL A 52 -7.79 9.20 3.50
CA VAL A 52 -8.77 9.65 4.49
C VAL A 52 -9.87 10.48 3.84
N SER A 53 -9.51 11.39 2.92
CA SER A 53 -10.48 12.19 2.17
C SER A 53 -11.44 11.32 1.35
N ASN A 54 -10.91 10.33 0.62
CA ASN A 54 -11.71 9.42 -0.20
C ASN A 54 -12.59 8.49 0.63
N LEU A 55 -12.10 7.99 1.77
CA LEU A 55 -12.87 7.18 2.70
C LEU A 55 -14.04 7.97 3.30
N LYS A 56 -13.81 9.24 3.66
CA LYS A 56 -14.89 10.15 4.12
C LYS A 56 -15.93 10.40 3.03
N ALA A 57 -15.50 10.52 1.78
CA ALA A 57 -16.39 10.67 0.62
C ALA A 57 -17.08 9.35 0.19
N LYS A 58 -16.92 8.25 0.93
CA LYS A 58 -17.42 6.90 0.61
C LYS A 58 -16.87 6.32 -0.71
N HIS A 59 -15.79 6.87 -1.22
CA HIS A 59 -15.05 6.33 -2.36
C HIS A 59 -14.06 5.26 -1.85
N TYR A 60 -14.60 4.13 -1.40
CA TYR A 60 -13.83 3.09 -0.70
C TYR A 60 -12.70 2.49 -1.55
N ILE A 61 -12.88 2.35 -2.87
CA ILE A 61 -11.86 1.78 -3.77
C ILE A 61 -10.60 2.66 -3.82
N PHE A 62 -10.80 3.96 -4.03
CA PHE A 62 -9.69 4.92 -4.05
C PHE A 62 -9.08 5.07 -2.67
N GLY A 63 -9.93 5.14 -1.63
CA GLY A 63 -9.48 5.15 -0.24
C GLY A 63 -8.55 3.98 0.11
N SER A 64 -8.96 2.75 -0.24
CA SER A 64 -8.16 1.55 0.00
C SER A 64 -6.87 1.51 -0.83
N LEU A 65 -6.90 2.02 -2.06
CA LEU A 65 -5.74 2.07 -2.95
C LEU A 65 -4.67 3.05 -2.46
N PHE A 66 -5.07 4.19 -1.90
CA PHE A 66 -4.12 5.10 -1.28
C PHE A 66 -3.63 4.59 0.09
N ALA A 67 -4.49 3.91 0.87
CA ALA A 67 -4.08 3.32 2.14
C ALA A 67 -3.02 2.23 1.95
N SER A 68 -3.16 1.38 0.94
CA SER A 68 -2.17 0.35 0.59
C SER A 68 -0.84 0.96 0.11
N ALA A 69 -0.87 2.08 -0.62
CA ALA A 69 0.35 2.81 -0.96
C ALA A 69 1.07 3.33 0.30
N VAL A 70 0.34 3.80 1.31
CA VAL A 70 0.93 4.19 2.61
C VAL A 70 1.59 2.99 3.31
N ILE A 71 0.95 1.81 3.29
CA ILE A 71 1.53 0.58 3.86
C ILE A 71 2.83 0.22 3.14
N LEU A 72 2.84 0.28 1.80
CA LEU A 72 4.01 -0.03 0.99
C LEU A 72 5.17 0.93 1.28
N ILE A 73 4.88 2.22 1.40
CA ILE A 73 5.84 3.25 1.78
C ILE A 73 6.38 2.99 3.19
N GLY A 74 5.51 2.66 4.15
CA GLY A 74 5.91 2.31 5.51
C GLY A 74 6.86 1.11 5.55
N ALA A 75 6.51 0.03 4.83
CA ALA A 75 7.36 -1.16 4.71
C ALA A 75 8.72 -0.82 4.08
N SER A 76 8.72 -0.02 3.01
CA SER A 76 9.94 0.47 2.36
C SER A 76 10.84 1.25 3.31
N VAL A 77 10.30 2.19 4.07
CA VAL A 77 11.06 2.98 5.06
C VAL A 77 11.66 2.08 6.14
N VAL A 78 10.89 1.09 6.62
CA VAL A 78 11.39 0.12 7.62
C VAL A 78 12.54 -0.70 7.06
N VAL A 79 12.40 -1.25 5.85
CA VAL A 79 13.48 -2.01 5.19
C VAL A 79 14.73 -1.14 5.02
N THR A 80 14.57 0.08 4.50
CA THR A 80 15.70 1.00 4.33
C THR A 80 16.39 1.36 5.64
N TYR A 81 15.66 1.43 6.76
CA TYR A 81 16.26 1.73 8.07
C TYR A 81 16.91 0.51 8.74
N VAL A 82 16.42 -0.70 8.46
CA VAL A 82 16.93 -1.94 9.06
C VAL A 82 18.16 -2.46 8.31
N PHE A 83 18.19 -2.31 6.99
CA PHE A 83 19.22 -2.90 6.13
C PHE A 83 20.13 -1.88 5.41
N GLY A 84 19.79 -0.58 5.45
CA GLY A 84 20.60 0.51 4.88
C GLY A 84 21.47 1.20 5.91
#